data_AF-A0A202C639-F1
#
_entry.id   AF-A0A202C639-F1
#
_cell.length_a   1.000
_cell.length_b   1.000
_cell.length_c   1.000
_cell.angle_alpha   90.00
_cell.angle_beta   90.00
_cell.angle_gamma   90.00
#
_symmetry.space_group_name_H-M   'P 1'
#
loop_
_entity.id
_entity.type
_entity.pdbx_description
1 polymer ?
#
loop_
_entity_poly.entity_id
_entity_poly.type
_entity_poly.pdbx_seq_one_letter_code
_entity_poly.pdbx_strand_id
1 'polypeptide(L)'
;MKTFYLLIMCFIANQLWDAQQTKVLTIDVSAPEKCPVILDLNYRNKEKDDSKCESRWLSIKPRELIAVELKNINPLKYEYTINDNNITYFMDTATINQNIALLSKSSEKELKLEYDVTTYVSLPSKSKELSEKIDDLEIFIDKFELENVSKESLGKEFFQTRDSLFTALKEDYYEAEKYKACLEQGKGKKYANAITEAQKQASEELIKYSIEKSEQLLKTFESKFFFSNIMYTLPRDIQGKNIDAVEFTIKRLDKKTKKEDGNYGKYNIWIRGGLKIDISAGVFLTSLYDEEFEKRDIPGNAEQKQIALKKQGSYDFAFGSTVNTNFRWNSWIQPQINFGFIFTQNQKFQVILGGGLIMGRQERWILSGGLSMGVVDRLAGGFEKGQAYDLGASGQIPMVKQFKFGHFIGITYNLSKVNAVSLK
;
A
#
# COMPACT_ATOMS: atom_id res chain seq x y z
N MET A 1 -4.72 -43.70 -0.14
CA MET A 1 -3.52 -42.89 0.15
C MET A 1 -2.97 -42.18 -1.09
N LYS A 2 -2.66 -42.87 -2.20
CA LYS A 2 -2.10 -42.24 -3.42
C LYS A 2 -2.96 -41.11 -4.03
N THR A 3 -4.29 -41.26 -4.02
CA THR A 3 -5.22 -40.25 -4.53
C THR A 3 -5.26 -38.97 -3.70
N PHE A 4 -5.04 -39.08 -2.38
CA PHE A 4 -4.98 -37.94 -1.46
C PHE A 4 -3.69 -37.13 -1.66
N TYR A 5 -2.56 -37.81 -1.85
CA TYR A 5 -1.29 -37.14 -2.21
C TYR A 5 -1.36 -36.47 -3.58
N LEU A 6 -2.01 -37.09 -4.57
CA LEU A 6 -2.18 -36.48 -5.90
C LEU A 6 -3.03 -35.20 -5.82
N LEU A 7 -4.11 -35.22 -5.03
CA LEU A 7 -4.95 -34.02 -4.81
C LEU A 7 -4.19 -32.92 -4.07
N ILE A 8 -3.38 -33.26 -3.07
CA ILE A 8 -2.51 -32.28 -2.38
C ILE A 8 -1.46 -31.71 -3.35
N MET A 9 -0.82 -32.55 -4.17
CA MET A 9 0.16 -32.09 -5.15
C MET A 9 -0.46 -31.24 -6.26
N CYS A 10 -1.66 -31.58 -6.76
CA CYS A 10 -2.40 -30.75 -7.71
C CYS A 10 -2.87 -29.44 -7.08
N PHE A 11 -3.25 -29.45 -5.80
CA PHE A 11 -3.58 -28.24 -5.05
C PHE A 11 -2.33 -27.36 -4.88
N ILE A 12 -1.18 -27.93 -4.52
CA ILE A 12 0.10 -27.19 -4.40
C ILE A 12 0.54 -26.66 -5.78
N ALA A 13 0.45 -27.46 -6.84
CA ALA A 13 0.84 -27.06 -8.19
C ALA A 13 -0.04 -25.94 -8.76
N ASN A 14 -1.37 -26.01 -8.57
CA ASN A 14 -2.27 -24.91 -8.94
C ASN A 14 -2.00 -23.65 -8.12
N GLN A 15 -1.56 -23.78 -6.86
CA GLN A 15 -1.16 -22.65 -6.04
C GLN A 15 0.19 -22.05 -6.47
N LEU A 16 1.03 -22.78 -7.21
CA LEU A 16 2.35 -22.31 -7.67
C LEU A 16 2.35 -21.72 -9.08
N TRP A 17 1.30 -21.94 -9.89
CA TRP A 17 1.25 -21.53 -11.30
C TRP A 17 0.69 -20.12 -11.54
N ASP A 18 0.03 -19.51 -10.56
CA ASP A 18 -0.50 -18.15 -10.74
C ASP A 18 0.64 -17.13 -10.81
N ALA A 19 0.81 -16.49 -11.98
CA ALA A 19 1.72 -15.39 -12.19
C ALA A 19 1.46 -14.28 -11.15
N GLN A 20 2.52 -13.66 -10.62
CA GLN A 20 2.39 -12.53 -9.68
C GLN A 20 1.54 -11.42 -10.31
N GLN A 21 0.34 -11.22 -9.78
CA GLN A 21 -0.55 -10.14 -10.18
C GLN A 21 -0.22 -8.91 -9.32
N THR A 22 -0.06 -7.75 -9.97
CA THR A 22 0.08 -6.47 -9.28
C THR A 22 -1.29 -5.82 -9.17
N LYS A 23 -1.72 -5.52 -7.93
CA LYS A 23 -2.89 -4.70 -7.66
C LYS A 23 -2.47 -3.25 -7.54
N VAL A 24 -3.16 -2.40 -8.28
CA VAL A 24 -2.91 -0.96 -8.28
C VAL A 24 -4.04 -0.27 -7.52
N LEU A 25 -3.68 0.48 -6.49
CA LEU A 25 -4.58 1.29 -5.70
C LEU A 25 -4.58 2.70 -6.26
N THR A 26 -5.61 3.05 -7.01
CA THR A 26 -5.75 4.35 -7.66
C THR A 26 -6.41 5.35 -6.72
N ILE A 27 -5.82 6.53 -6.59
CA ILE A 27 -6.28 7.60 -5.71
C ILE A 27 -6.43 8.84 -6.57
N ASP A 28 -7.67 9.30 -6.71
CA ASP A 28 -7.99 10.52 -7.43
C ASP A 28 -7.89 11.71 -6.48
N VAL A 29 -6.86 12.54 -6.68
CA VAL A 29 -6.61 13.68 -5.78
C VAL A 29 -7.54 14.88 -6.04
N SER A 30 -8.37 14.82 -7.08
CA SER A 30 -9.35 15.87 -7.39
C SER A 30 -10.61 15.79 -6.51
N ALA A 31 -10.91 14.61 -5.97
CA ALA A 31 -12.13 14.36 -5.22
C ALA A 31 -11.88 13.50 -3.95
N PRO A 32 -11.03 13.95 -3.01
CA PRO A 32 -10.62 13.15 -1.86
C PRO A 32 -11.79 12.73 -0.96
N GLU A 33 -12.87 13.52 -0.91
CA GLU A 33 -14.07 13.22 -0.12
C GLU A 33 -14.99 12.18 -0.79
N LYS A 34 -14.95 12.05 -2.13
CA LYS A 34 -15.83 11.18 -2.91
C LYS A 34 -15.06 9.95 -3.36
N CYS A 35 -14.92 8.99 -2.44
CA CYS A 35 -14.23 7.73 -2.66
C CYS A 35 -12.71 7.87 -2.92
N PRO A 36 -11.91 8.03 -1.85
CA PRO A 36 -10.49 8.36 -1.98
C PRO A 36 -9.64 7.25 -2.61
N VAL A 37 -10.11 5.99 -2.64
CA VAL A 37 -9.33 4.86 -3.14
C VAL A 37 -10.19 3.94 -4.00
N ILE A 38 -9.74 3.72 -5.23
CA ILE A 38 -10.28 2.78 -6.20
C ILE A 38 -9.28 1.63 -6.33
N LEU A 39 -9.74 0.39 -6.16
CA LEU A 39 -8.90 -0.79 -6.36
C LEU A 39 -9.03 -1.26 -7.82
N ASP A 40 -7.98 -1.07 -8.61
CA ASP A 40 -7.92 -1.64 -9.96
C ASP A 40 -7.32 -3.06 -9.91
N LEU A 41 -8.17 -4.04 -10.22
CA LEU A 41 -7.85 -5.46 -10.20
C LEU A 41 -7.23 -5.95 -11.52
N ASN A 42 -7.27 -5.17 -12.60
CA ASN A 42 -6.95 -5.63 -13.95
C ASN A 42 -6.13 -4.60 -14.76
N TYR A 43 -4.97 -4.20 -14.23
CA TYR A 43 -4.06 -3.28 -14.93
C TYR A 43 -3.68 -3.75 -16.36
N ARG A 44 -3.68 -5.06 -16.65
CA ARG A 44 -3.36 -5.61 -17.98
C ARG A 44 -4.48 -5.47 -19.02
N ASN A 45 -5.73 -5.23 -18.61
CA ASN A 45 -6.88 -5.11 -19.51
C ASN A 45 -7.64 -3.79 -19.23
N LYS A 46 -7.09 -2.68 -19.72
CA LYS A 46 -7.63 -1.31 -19.57
C LYS A 46 -9.02 -1.08 -20.21
N GLU A 47 -9.61 -2.06 -20.89
CA GLU A 47 -10.87 -1.86 -21.63
C GLU A 47 -12.15 -2.03 -20.80
N LYS A 48 -12.07 -2.51 -19.55
CA LYS A 48 -13.25 -2.59 -18.67
C LYS A 48 -13.03 -1.78 -17.40
N ASP A 49 -13.62 -0.59 -17.40
CA ASP A 49 -13.73 0.29 -16.24
C ASP A 49 -14.79 -0.26 -15.25
N ASP A 50 -14.48 -1.41 -14.64
CA ASP A 50 -15.27 -1.98 -13.53
C ASP A 50 -14.83 -1.38 -12.17
N SER A 51 -14.40 -0.12 -12.17
CA SER A 51 -13.87 0.57 -10.99
C SER A 51 -14.96 0.77 -9.95
N LYS A 52 -15.01 -0.11 -8.95
CA LYS A 52 -15.97 -0.03 -7.86
C LYS A 52 -15.33 0.68 -6.67
N CYS A 53 -16.00 1.71 -6.17
CA CYS A 53 -15.65 2.36 -4.91
C CYS A 53 -15.75 1.34 -3.76
N GLU A 54 -14.64 0.70 -3.37
CA GLU A 54 -14.57 -0.19 -2.21
C GLU A 54 -14.19 0.59 -0.94
N SER A 55 -15.04 1.55 -0.55
CA SER A 55 -14.73 2.42 0.59
C SER A 55 -14.72 1.72 1.95
N ARG A 56 -15.22 0.48 2.05
CA ARG A 56 -15.34 -0.18 3.36
C ARG A 56 -14.11 -0.98 3.74
N TRP A 57 -13.54 -1.84 2.90
CA TRP A 57 -12.41 -2.69 3.31
C TRP A 57 -11.47 -3.09 2.17
N LEU A 58 -10.46 -2.27 1.87
CA LEU A 58 -9.38 -2.62 0.94
C LEU A 58 -8.68 -3.90 1.41
N SER A 59 -8.56 -4.89 0.53
CA SER A 59 -7.88 -6.15 0.86
C SER A 59 -7.12 -6.79 -0.30
N ILE A 60 -6.05 -7.51 0.05
CA ILE A 60 -5.09 -8.13 -0.88
C ILE A 60 -4.71 -9.53 -0.42
N LYS A 61 -4.25 -10.39 -1.34
CA LYS A 61 -3.70 -11.71 -1.03
C LYS A 61 -2.18 -11.63 -0.81
N PRO A 62 -1.60 -12.53 0.00
CA PRO A 62 -0.15 -12.53 0.27
C PRO A 62 0.77 -12.66 -0.95
N ARG A 63 0.28 -13.14 -2.09
CA ARG A 63 1.06 -13.31 -3.34
C ARG A 63 0.88 -12.16 -4.33
N GLU A 64 0.00 -11.21 -4.02
CA GLU A 64 -0.26 -10.06 -4.89
C GLU A 64 0.77 -8.97 -4.57
N LEU A 65 1.39 -8.43 -5.62
CA LEU A 65 2.20 -7.22 -5.49
C LEU A 65 1.27 -6.01 -5.37
N ILE A 66 1.70 -4.99 -4.64
CA ILE A 66 0.88 -3.80 -4.41
C ILE A 66 1.62 -2.59 -4.96
N ALA A 67 0.92 -1.76 -5.73
CA ALA A 67 1.35 -0.43 -6.10
C ALA A 67 0.25 0.59 -5.80
N VAL A 68 0.63 1.83 -5.53
CA VAL A 68 -0.28 2.96 -5.36
C VAL A 68 -0.13 3.86 -6.58
N GLU A 69 -1.26 4.25 -7.17
CA GLU A 69 -1.36 5.17 -8.28
C GLU A 69 -2.04 6.47 -7.83
N LEU A 70 -1.42 7.63 -8.06
CA LEU A 70 -2.09 8.94 -7.89
C LEU A 70 -2.53 9.47 -9.25
N LYS A 71 -3.79 9.88 -9.38
CA LYS A 71 -4.37 10.49 -10.60
C LYS A 71 -4.80 11.93 -10.36
N ASN A 72 -4.81 12.72 -11.44
CA ASN A 72 -5.28 14.12 -11.48
C ASN A 72 -4.48 15.05 -10.56
N ILE A 73 -3.20 14.76 -10.38
CA ILE A 73 -2.32 15.59 -9.55
C ILE A 73 -2.10 16.98 -10.17
N ASN A 74 -1.89 17.98 -9.30
CA ASN A 74 -1.42 19.31 -9.70
C ASN A 74 -0.04 19.60 -9.09
N PRO A 75 1.06 19.23 -9.79
CA PRO A 75 2.42 19.53 -9.36
C PRO A 75 2.76 21.03 -9.38
N LEU A 76 1.95 21.89 -10.01
CA LEU A 76 2.19 23.34 -9.98
C LEU A 76 1.84 23.93 -8.61
N LYS A 77 0.74 23.44 -8.00
CA LYS A 77 0.25 23.91 -6.69
C LYS A 77 0.82 23.12 -5.52
N TYR A 78 0.95 21.80 -5.67
CA TYR A 78 1.19 20.89 -4.56
C TYR A 78 2.49 20.09 -4.69
N GLU A 79 3.04 19.74 -3.52
CA GLU A 79 3.98 18.65 -3.33
C GLU A 79 3.24 17.48 -2.69
N TYR A 80 3.35 16.29 -3.27
CA TYR A 80 2.80 15.05 -2.69
C TYR A 80 3.92 14.15 -2.16
N THR A 81 3.61 13.46 -1.07
CA THR A 81 4.45 12.40 -0.54
C THR A 81 3.64 11.14 -0.30
N ILE A 82 4.27 9.98 -0.51
CA ILE A 82 3.75 8.69 -0.09
C ILE A 82 4.71 8.14 0.95
N ASN A 83 4.22 7.90 2.16
CA ASN A 83 5.04 7.48 3.31
C ASN A 83 6.24 8.41 3.57
N ASP A 84 6.04 9.72 3.47
CA ASP A 84 7.08 10.74 3.60
C ASP A 84 8.17 10.73 2.52
N ASN A 85 8.06 9.87 1.50
CA ASN A 85 8.92 9.92 0.32
C ASN A 85 8.32 10.88 -0.70
N ASN A 86 9.10 11.88 -1.12
CA ASN A 86 8.73 12.79 -2.20
C ASN A 86 8.53 12.01 -3.49
N ILE A 87 7.40 12.24 -4.14
CA ILE A 87 7.15 11.69 -5.47
C ILE A 87 7.81 12.63 -6.49
N THR A 88 8.55 12.07 -7.44
CA THR A 88 9.16 12.85 -8.53
C THR A 88 8.20 12.85 -9.71
N TYR A 89 7.66 14.03 -10.05
CA TYR A 89 6.60 14.14 -11.08
C TYR A 89 7.12 14.43 -12.48
N PHE A 90 8.28 15.06 -12.55
CA PHE A 90 8.88 15.49 -13.80
C PHE A 90 9.46 14.29 -14.51
N MET A 91 9.19 14.22 -15.82
CA MET A 91 9.79 13.17 -16.64
C MET A 91 11.31 13.28 -16.56
N ASP A 92 12.00 12.14 -16.60
CA ASP A 92 13.46 12.16 -16.73
C ASP A 92 13.83 13.00 -17.96
N THR A 93 14.73 13.96 -17.75
CA THR A 93 15.40 14.73 -18.79
C THR A 93 15.82 13.89 -20.00
N ALA A 94 16.21 12.61 -19.82
CA ALA A 94 16.51 11.72 -20.93
C ALA A 94 15.29 11.41 -21.83
N THR A 95 14.11 11.22 -21.25
CA THR A 95 12.85 10.99 -21.99
C THR A 95 12.38 12.29 -22.67
N ILE A 96 12.54 13.43 -22.00
CA ILE A 96 12.26 14.76 -22.57
C ILE A 96 13.17 14.99 -23.78
N ASN A 97 14.48 14.77 -23.63
CA ASN A 97 15.47 14.92 -24.70
C ASN A 97 15.24 13.95 -25.87
N GLN A 98 14.77 12.73 -25.62
CA GLN A 98 14.39 11.80 -26.69
C GLN A 98 13.16 12.29 -27.47
N ASN A 99 12.17 12.88 -26.81
CA ASN A 99 11.01 13.46 -27.49
C ASN A 99 11.40 14.72 -28.28
N ILE A 100 12.31 15.54 -27.76
CA ILE A 100 12.91 16.66 -28.51
C ILE A 100 13.65 16.12 -29.73
N ALA A 101 14.50 15.11 -29.57
CA ALA A 101 15.30 14.52 -30.64
C ALA A 101 14.46 13.79 -31.70
N LEU A 102 13.35 13.15 -31.32
CA LEU A 102 12.42 12.51 -32.25
C LEU A 102 11.61 13.55 -33.03
N LEU A 103 11.22 14.65 -32.38
CA LEU A 103 10.53 15.76 -33.02
C LEU A 103 11.47 16.56 -33.93
N SER A 104 12.74 16.77 -33.52
CA SER A 104 13.78 17.39 -34.37
C SER A 104 14.18 16.48 -35.53
N LYS A 105 14.17 15.15 -35.36
CA LYS A 105 14.37 14.21 -36.47
C LYS A 105 13.24 14.21 -37.49
N SER A 106 12.03 14.63 -37.12
CA SER A 106 10.94 14.81 -38.08
C SER A 106 11.10 16.08 -38.93
N SER A 107 11.93 17.02 -38.50
CA SER A 107 12.32 18.23 -39.24
C SER A 107 13.73 18.17 -39.85
N GLU A 108 14.52 17.12 -39.60
CA GLU A 108 15.83 16.83 -40.24
C GLU A 108 15.73 16.38 -41.71
N LYS A 109 14.70 16.81 -42.46
CA LYS A 109 15.01 17.15 -43.84
C LYS A 109 15.70 18.49 -43.76
N GLU A 110 17.02 18.52 -43.94
CA GLU A 110 17.72 19.71 -44.42
C GLU A 110 16.96 20.20 -45.65
N LEU A 111 15.96 21.04 -45.41
CA LEU A 111 15.25 21.76 -46.42
C LEU A 111 16.31 22.74 -46.92
N LYS A 112 16.98 22.35 -48.00
CA LYS A 112 17.56 23.29 -48.96
C LYS A 112 16.41 24.14 -49.47
N LEU A 113 15.92 25.04 -48.61
CA LEU A 113 14.99 26.09 -48.96
C LEU A 113 15.83 27.02 -49.82
N GLU A 114 15.64 26.91 -51.13
CA GLU A 114 16.01 28.02 -52.01
C GLU A 114 15.09 29.18 -51.64
N TYR A 115 15.64 30.14 -50.90
CA TYR A 115 14.93 31.37 -50.60
C TYR A 115 14.96 32.27 -51.84
N ASP A 116 13.78 32.76 -52.24
CA ASP A 116 13.64 33.71 -53.31
C ASP A 116 13.89 35.16 -52.84
N VAL A 117 14.06 36.09 -53.78
CA VAL A 117 14.30 37.52 -53.49
C VAL A 117 13.18 38.08 -52.62
N THR A 118 11.93 37.69 -52.90
CA THR A 118 10.73 38.14 -52.18
C THR A 118 10.74 37.76 -50.71
N THR A 119 11.23 36.56 -50.39
CA THR A 119 11.38 36.10 -49.00
C THR A 119 12.47 36.89 -48.27
N TYR A 120 13.58 37.21 -48.96
CA TYR A 120 14.65 38.01 -48.38
C TYR A 120 14.26 39.48 -48.16
N VAL A 121 13.52 40.09 -49.09
CA VAL A 121 13.02 41.48 -48.97
C VAL A 121 12.00 41.61 -47.84
N SER A 122 11.18 40.59 -47.59
CA SER A 122 10.19 40.59 -46.50
C SER A 122 10.77 40.26 -45.12
N LEU A 123 12.05 39.87 -45.06
CA LEU A 123 12.71 39.44 -43.82
C LEU A 123 12.62 40.45 -42.67
N PRO A 124 12.83 41.78 -42.86
CA PRO A 124 12.74 42.75 -41.77
C PRO A 124 11.36 42.83 -41.12
N SER A 125 10.30 42.78 -41.93
CA SER A 125 8.93 42.78 -41.42
C SER A 125 8.61 41.48 -40.71
N LYS A 126 9.00 40.34 -41.29
CA LYS A 126 8.76 39.00 -40.73
C LYS A 126 9.53 38.74 -39.45
N SER A 127 10.78 39.20 -39.34
CA SER A 127 11.58 39.07 -38.12
C SER A 127 10.97 39.85 -36.97
N LYS A 128 10.41 41.03 -37.26
CA LYS A 128 9.70 41.86 -36.27
C LYS A 128 8.39 41.21 -35.83
N GLU A 129 7.58 40.74 -36.78
CA GLU A 129 6.34 40.02 -36.49
C GLU A 129 6.60 38.78 -35.62
N LEU A 130 7.65 38.01 -35.93
CA LEU A 130 8.03 36.85 -35.14
C LEU A 130 8.48 37.22 -33.72
N SER A 131 9.26 38.29 -33.54
CA SER A 131 9.65 38.72 -32.19
C SER A 131 8.44 39.15 -31.35
N GLU A 132 7.49 39.89 -31.95
CA GLU A 132 6.25 40.30 -31.28
C GLU A 132 5.39 39.08 -30.91
N LYS A 133 5.30 38.10 -31.82
CA LYS A 133 4.59 36.83 -31.58
C LYS A 133 5.20 36.02 -30.43
N ILE A 134 6.53 35.98 -30.30
CA ILE A 134 7.22 35.30 -29.20
C ILE A 134 6.96 36.00 -27.86
N ASP A 135 6.97 37.33 -27.84
CA ASP A 135 6.64 38.11 -26.64
C ASP A 135 5.18 37.89 -26.22
N ASP A 136 4.25 37.88 -27.17
CA ASP A 136 2.85 37.53 -26.92
C ASP A 136 2.73 36.11 -26.36
N LEU A 137 3.47 35.15 -26.91
CA LEU A 137 3.45 33.77 -26.44
C LEU A 137 3.98 33.62 -25.01
N GLU A 138 5.01 34.38 -24.62
CA GLU A 138 5.47 34.44 -23.22
C GLU A 138 4.33 34.91 -22.30
N ILE A 139 3.61 35.97 -22.68
CA ILE A 139 2.46 36.48 -21.90
C ILE A 139 1.37 35.40 -21.79
N PHE A 140 1.10 34.66 -22.86
CA PHE A 140 0.14 33.54 -22.83
C PHE A 140 0.62 32.41 -21.91
N ILE A 141 1.90 32.08 -21.91
CA ILE A 141 2.49 31.05 -21.03
C ILE A 141 2.36 31.48 -19.57
N ASP A 142 2.65 32.74 -19.24
CA ASP A 142 2.53 33.28 -17.88
C ASP A 142 1.07 33.26 -17.40
N LYS A 143 0.14 33.66 -18.28
CA LYS A 143 -1.30 33.58 -17.98
C LYS A 143 -1.74 32.14 -17.77
N PHE A 144 -1.28 31.22 -18.62
CA PHE A 144 -1.55 29.79 -18.49
C PHE A 144 -1.01 29.23 -17.16
N GLU A 145 0.16 29.66 -16.70
CA GLU A 145 0.70 29.28 -15.39
C GLU A 145 -0.22 29.76 -14.26
N LEU A 146 -0.57 31.04 -14.25
CA LEU A 146 -1.41 31.67 -13.22
C LEU A 146 -2.80 31.03 -13.11
N GLU A 147 -3.41 30.69 -14.25
CA GLU A 147 -4.71 30.02 -14.28
C GLU A 147 -4.67 28.60 -13.69
N ASN A 148 -3.55 27.91 -13.81
CA ASN A 148 -3.45 26.50 -13.42
C ASN A 148 -2.77 26.27 -12.05
N VAL A 149 -1.97 27.23 -11.56
CA VAL A 149 -1.34 27.14 -10.23
C VAL A 149 -2.35 27.20 -9.08
N SER A 150 -3.54 27.75 -9.32
CA SER A 150 -4.59 27.87 -8.31
C SER A 150 -5.53 26.65 -8.25
N LYS A 151 -5.58 25.86 -9.33
CA LYS A 151 -6.50 24.72 -9.46
C LYS A 151 -6.16 23.59 -8.48
N GLU A 152 -7.17 22.86 -8.01
CA GLU A 152 -6.98 21.69 -7.15
C GLU A 152 -6.39 20.49 -7.89
N SER A 153 -6.76 20.34 -9.17
CA SER A 153 -6.35 19.24 -10.05
C SER A 153 -6.19 19.72 -11.48
N LEU A 154 -5.28 19.10 -12.23
CA LEU A 154 -5.08 19.37 -13.65
C LEU A 154 -5.90 18.38 -14.49
N GLY A 155 -6.93 18.88 -15.17
CA GLY A 155 -7.78 18.08 -16.06
C GLY A 155 -7.15 17.85 -17.43
N LYS A 156 -7.85 17.11 -18.30
CA LYS A 156 -7.38 16.82 -19.68
C LYS A 156 -7.11 18.08 -20.50
N GLU A 157 -7.92 19.12 -20.31
CA GLU A 157 -7.79 20.40 -21.00
C GLU A 157 -6.42 21.05 -20.75
N PHE A 158 -5.87 20.95 -19.53
CA PHE A 158 -4.53 21.48 -19.22
C PHE A 158 -3.48 20.86 -20.13
N PHE A 159 -3.50 19.54 -20.32
CA PHE A 159 -2.52 18.83 -21.14
C PHE A 159 -2.66 19.18 -22.62
N GLN A 160 -3.90 19.33 -23.11
CA GLN A 160 -4.15 19.77 -24.49
C GLN A 160 -3.61 21.18 -24.75
N THR A 161 -3.91 22.13 -23.86
CA THR A 161 -3.42 23.51 -23.97
C THR A 161 -1.90 23.56 -23.83
N ARG A 162 -1.31 22.82 -22.88
CA ARG A 162 0.14 22.70 -22.72
C ARG A 162 0.80 22.24 -24.02
N ASP A 163 0.30 21.15 -24.61
CA ASP A 163 0.90 20.55 -25.82
C ASP A 163 0.76 21.50 -27.02
N SER A 164 -0.34 22.23 -27.11
CA SER A 164 -0.55 23.27 -28.13
C SER A 164 0.43 24.43 -27.98
N LEU A 165 0.61 24.97 -26.77
CA LEU A 165 1.55 26.07 -26.49
C LEU A 165 2.99 25.65 -26.79
N PHE A 166 3.36 24.43 -26.38
CA PHE A 166 4.69 23.88 -26.67
C PHE A 166 4.94 23.71 -28.17
N THR A 167 3.92 23.29 -28.92
CA THR A 167 4.01 23.15 -30.38
C THR A 167 4.18 24.52 -31.04
N ALA A 168 3.38 25.52 -30.66
CA ALA A 168 3.51 26.88 -31.17
C ALA A 168 4.90 27.47 -30.90
N LEU A 169 5.42 27.31 -29.68
CA LEU A 169 6.75 27.79 -29.31
C LEU A 169 7.87 27.12 -30.12
N LYS A 170 7.72 25.82 -30.42
CA LYS A 170 8.64 25.11 -31.32
C LYS A 170 8.58 25.64 -32.74
N GLU A 171 7.38 25.85 -33.28
CA GLU A 171 7.19 26.40 -34.62
C GLU A 171 7.86 27.77 -34.76
N ASP A 172 7.70 28.65 -33.76
CA ASP A 172 8.32 29.98 -33.73
C ASP A 172 9.85 29.91 -33.66
N TYR A 173 10.40 29.00 -32.86
CA TYR A 173 11.84 28.72 -32.83
C TYR A 173 12.36 28.25 -34.20
N TYR A 174 11.67 27.30 -34.85
CA TYR A 174 12.06 26.82 -36.18
C TYR A 174 11.95 27.91 -37.25
N GLU A 175 10.97 28.80 -37.13
CA GLU A 175 10.80 29.95 -38.02
C GLU A 175 11.96 30.95 -37.86
N ALA A 176 12.41 31.20 -36.63
CA ALA A 176 13.57 32.05 -36.36
C ALA A 176 14.87 31.47 -36.97
N GLU A 177 15.10 30.16 -36.84
CA GLU A 177 16.22 29.47 -37.47
C GLU A 177 16.15 29.51 -39.01
N LYS A 178 14.95 29.41 -39.60
CA LYS A 178 14.77 29.63 -41.05
C LYS A 178 15.15 31.05 -41.47
N TYR A 179 14.80 32.06 -40.68
CA TYR A 179 15.16 33.45 -40.96
C TYR A 179 16.66 33.69 -40.84
N LYS A 180 17.32 33.07 -39.85
CA LYS A 180 18.79 33.07 -39.74
C LYS A 180 19.46 32.47 -40.96
N ALA A 181 19.01 31.29 -41.41
CA ALA A 181 19.55 30.63 -42.61
C ALA A 181 19.34 31.49 -43.88
N CYS A 182 18.16 32.12 -44.03
CA CYS A 182 17.88 33.05 -45.12
C CYS A 182 18.84 34.25 -45.12
N LEU A 183 19.10 34.83 -43.93
CA LEU A 183 20.03 35.94 -43.75
C LEU A 183 21.47 35.54 -44.14
N GLU A 184 21.92 34.36 -43.70
CA GLU A 184 23.26 33.83 -43.99
C GLU A 184 23.47 33.54 -45.49
N GLN A 185 22.47 32.94 -46.16
CA GLN A 185 22.52 32.70 -47.61
C GLN A 185 22.54 34.00 -48.42
N GLY A 186 21.83 35.03 -47.96
CA GLY A 186 21.80 36.35 -48.59
C GLY A 186 23.14 37.11 -48.52
N LYS A 187 24.00 36.80 -47.54
CA LYS A 187 25.37 37.36 -47.45
C LYS A 187 26.22 37.01 -48.68
N GLY A 188 25.90 35.91 -49.39
CA GLY A 188 26.60 35.46 -50.59
C GLY A 188 26.15 36.12 -51.90
N LYS A 189 26.39 37.43 -52.09
CA LYS A 189 26.21 38.23 -53.35
C LYS A 189 24.85 38.19 -54.10
N LYS A 190 24.01 37.16 -53.94
CA LYS A 190 22.79 36.91 -54.72
C LYS A 190 21.71 37.97 -54.45
N TYR A 191 21.67 38.52 -53.23
CA TYR A 191 20.67 39.49 -52.78
C TYR A 191 21.26 40.69 -52.01
N ALA A 192 22.55 40.99 -52.19
CA ALA A 192 23.29 41.96 -51.38
C ALA A 192 22.70 43.39 -51.38
N ASN A 193 21.91 43.74 -52.41
CA ASN A 193 21.27 45.06 -52.54
C ASN A 193 19.74 45.02 -52.32
N ALA A 194 19.18 43.88 -51.92
CA ALA A 194 17.72 43.70 -51.81
C ALA A 194 17.12 44.38 -50.55
N ILE A 195 17.92 44.57 -49.50
CA ILE A 195 17.58 45.33 -48.30
C ILE A 195 18.76 46.21 -47.90
N THR A 196 18.49 47.29 -47.15
CA THR A 196 19.55 48.18 -46.64
C THR A 196 20.37 47.50 -45.53
N GLU A 197 21.62 47.94 -45.33
CA GLU A 197 22.47 47.39 -44.24
C GLU A 197 21.84 47.62 -42.86
N ALA A 198 21.15 48.75 -42.65
CA ALA A 198 20.42 49.03 -41.42
C ALA A 198 19.26 48.03 -41.19
N GLN A 199 18.49 47.70 -42.23
CA GLN A 199 17.44 46.68 -42.15
C GLN A 199 18.02 45.29 -41.86
N LYS A 200 19.15 44.96 -42.48
CA LYS A 200 19.84 43.69 -42.27
C LYS A 200 20.35 43.54 -40.83
N GLN A 201 20.97 44.58 -40.28
CA GLN A 201 21.42 44.59 -38.88
C GLN A 201 20.23 44.46 -37.91
N ALA A 202 19.15 45.21 -38.14
CA ALA A 202 17.93 45.10 -37.33
C ALA A 202 17.32 43.69 -37.40
N SER A 203 17.26 43.07 -38.59
CA SER A 203 16.82 41.68 -38.74
C SER A 203 17.73 40.70 -38.01
N GLU A 204 19.06 40.86 -38.07
CA GLU A 204 20.01 39.99 -37.38
C GLU A 204 19.82 40.03 -35.86
N GLU A 205 19.62 41.23 -35.29
CA GLU A 205 19.33 41.41 -33.87
C GLU A 205 17.99 40.79 -33.47
N LEU A 206 16.93 41.03 -34.24
CA LEU A 206 15.60 40.47 -33.97
C LEU A 206 15.58 38.94 -34.08
N ILE A 207 16.21 38.37 -35.11
CA ILE A 207 16.31 36.92 -35.29
C ILE A 207 17.08 36.29 -34.12
N LYS A 208 18.21 36.89 -33.73
CA LYS A 208 19.01 36.43 -32.59
C LYS A 208 18.18 36.46 -31.30
N TYR A 209 17.49 37.57 -31.03
CA TYR A 209 16.56 37.69 -29.90
C TYR A 209 15.51 36.59 -29.92
N SER A 210 14.83 36.38 -31.05
CA SER A 210 13.79 35.37 -31.21
C SER A 210 14.29 33.95 -30.93
N ILE A 211 15.50 33.61 -31.38
CA ILE A 211 16.13 32.30 -31.12
C ILE A 211 16.43 32.15 -29.62
N GLU A 212 17.21 33.08 -29.05
CA GLU A 212 17.65 33.01 -27.65
C GLU A 212 16.44 32.98 -26.69
N LYS A 213 15.43 33.82 -26.98
CA LYS A 213 14.19 33.89 -26.20
C LYS A 213 13.38 32.61 -26.31
N SER A 214 13.17 32.08 -27.52
CA SER A 214 12.43 30.83 -27.71
C SER A 214 13.12 29.64 -27.06
N GLU A 215 14.46 29.54 -27.13
CA GLU A 215 15.22 28.50 -26.44
C GLU A 215 15.03 28.58 -24.92
N GLN A 216 15.14 29.78 -24.36
CA GLN A 216 14.92 30.00 -22.93
C GLN A 216 13.50 29.63 -22.51
N LEU A 217 12.50 30.03 -23.30
CA LEU A 217 11.10 29.71 -23.06
C LEU A 217 10.87 28.21 -23.16
N LEU A 218 11.42 27.51 -24.16
CA LEU A 218 11.28 26.06 -24.33
C LEU A 218 11.81 25.32 -23.11
N LYS A 219 13.03 25.64 -22.70
CA LYS A 219 13.67 25.03 -21.53
C LYS A 219 12.88 25.27 -20.25
N THR A 220 12.41 26.50 -20.06
CA THR A 220 11.62 26.87 -18.87
C THR A 220 10.26 26.16 -18.89
N PHE A 221 9.57 26.17 -20.04
CA PHE A 221 8.27 25.54 -20.26
C PHE A 221 8.33 24.03 -20.00
N GLU A 222 9.36 23.35 -20.51
CA GLU A 222 9.59 21.93 -20.25
C GLU A 222 9.79 21.66 -18.75
N SER A 223 10.70 22.39 -18.12
CA SER A 223 10.99 22.20 -16.69
C SER A 223 9.77 22.45 -15.79
N LYS A 224 8.84 23.31 -16.22
CA LYS A 224 7.64 23.67 -15.45
C LYS A 224 6.44 22.77 -15.73
N PHE A 225 6.17 22.44 -16.99
CA PHE A 225 4.89 21.85 -17.41
C PHE A 225 4.99 20.39 -17.90
N PHE A 226 6.20 19.86 -18.12
CA PHE A 226 6.38 18.46 -18.51
C PHE A 226 6.55 17.55 -17.28
N PHE A 227 5.41 17.24 -16.69
CA PHE A 227 5.26 16.22 -15.66
C PHE A 227 4.16 15.24 -16.06
N SER A 228 4.21 14.03 -15.49
CA SER A 228 3.11 13.09 -15.62
C SER A 228 2.01 13.41 -14.59
N ASN A 229 0.75 13.30 -14.99
CA ASN A 229 -0.42 13.44 -14.10
C ASN A 229 -0.84 12.13 -13.43
N ILE A 230 -0.06 11.09 -13.68
CA ILE A 230 -0.21 9.75 -13.11
C ILE A 230 1.13 9.33 -12.52
N MET A 231 1.13 8.86 -11.29
CA MET A 231 2.33 8.39 -10.58
C MET A 231 2.12 7.01 -10.01
N TYR A 232 3.15 6.16 -10.00
CA TYR A 232 3.11 4.82 -9.42
C TYR A 232 4.21 4.62 -8.38
N THR A 233 3.90 3.90 -7.30
CA THR A 233 4.94 3.30 -6.46
C THR A 233 5.44 2.01 -7.10
N LEU A 234 6.68 1.60 -6.77
CA LEU A 234 7.16 0.28 -7.17
C LEU A 234 6.28 -0.81 -6.55
N PRO A 235 6.02 -1.91 -7.29
CA PRO A 235 5.28 -3.04 -6.74
C PRO A 235 6.03 -3.64 -5.55
N ARG A 236 5.34 -3.81 -4.43
CA ARG A 236 5.94 -4.37 -3.21
C ARG A 236 5.47 -5.79 -2.92
N ASP A 237 6.43 -6.65 -2.59
CA ASP A 237 6.18 -8.00 -2.12
C ASP A 237 6.02 -8.05 -0.59
N ILE A 238 4.95 -8.71 -0.17
CA ILE A 238 4.55 -8.95 1.21
C ILE A 238 4.50 -10.43 1.58
N GLN A 239 4.85 -11.31 0.65
CA GLN A 239 4.86 -12.75 0.86
C GLN A 239 5.79 -13.13 2.01
N GLY A 240 5.35 -14.10 2.83
CA GLY A 240 6.15 -14.66 3.92
C GLY A 240 6.26 -13.78 5.18
N LYS A 241 5.75 -12.54 5.15
CA LYS A 241 5.76 -11.66 6.33
C LYS A 241 4.53 -11.94 7.19
N ASN A 242 4.72 -12.07 8.51
CA ASN A 242 3.61 -12.17 9.46
C ASN A 242 3.00 -10.79 9.74
N ILE A 243 2.37 -10.21 8.72
CA ILE A 243 1.78 -8.88 8.76
C ILE A 243 0.27 -8.96 8.54
N ASP A 244 -0.44 -7.99 9.10
CA ASP A 244 -1.90 -7.93 9.11
C ASP A 244 -2.44 -6.95 8.08
N ALA A 245 -1.72 -5.86 7.89
CA ALA A 245 -2.07 -4.80 6.96
C ALA A 245 -0.81 -4.19 6.32
N VAL A 246 -1.00 -3.69 5.11
CA VAL A 246 -0.06 -2.78 4.46
C VAL A 246 -0.62 -1.39 4.62
N GLU A 247 0.20 -0.49 5.11
CA GLU A 247 -0.18 0.86 5.44
C GLU A 247 0.50 1.83 4.49
N PHE A 248 -0.22 2.85 4.05
CA PHE A 248 0.42 3.97 3.41
C PHE A 248 -0.25 5.28 3.78
N THR A 249 0.55 6.33 3.86
CA THR A 249 0.08 7.68 4.14
C THR A 249 0.33 8.55 2.93
N ILE A 250 -0.67 9.31 2.51
CA ILE A 250 -0.52 10.34 1.50
C ILE A 250 -0.55 11.68 2.19
N LYS A 251 0.41 12.54 1.84
CA LYS A 251 0.36 13.95 2.23
C LYS A 251 0.37 14.80 0.98
N ARG A 252 -0.45 15.84 0.99
CA ARG A 252 -0.50 16.89 -0.03
C ARG A 252 -0.17 18.21 0.65
N LEU A 253 0.96 18.82 0.29
CA LEU A 253 1.44 20.08 0.84
C LEU A 253 1.31 21.18 -0.20
N ASP A 254 0.70 22.30 0.16
CA ASP A 254 0.65 23.48 -0.69
C ASP A 254 2.03 24.13 -0.78
N LYS A 255 2.55 24.34 -1.99
CA LYS A 255 3.92 24.84 -2.20
C LYS A 255 4.14 26.24 -1.63
N LYS A 256 3.10 27.09 -1.62
CA LYS A 256 3.18 28.49 -1.22
C LYS A 256 3.01 28.67 0.28
N THR A 257 2.00 28.02 0.85
CA THR A 257 1.66 28.16 2.27
C THR A 257 2.35 27.14 3.17
N LYS A 258 2.91 26.07 2.58
CA LYS A 258 3.48 24.90 3.27
C LYS A 258 2.49 24.22 4.22
N LYS A 259 1.19 24.48 4.06
CA LYS A 259 0.13 23.82 4.81
C LYS A 259 -0.17 22.45 4.21
N GLU A 260 -0.31 21.46 5.08
CA GLU A 260 -0.78 20.13 4.72
C GLU A 260 -2.30 20.14 4.57
N ASP A 261 -2.78 19.50 3.52
CA ASP A 261 -4.20 19.26 3.31
C ASP A 261 -4.69 18.09 4.17
N GLY A 262 -5.60 18.37 5.09
CA GLY A 262 -6.17 17.38 6.01
C GLY A 262 -7.12 16.37 5.36
N ASN A 263 -7.42 16.51 4.07
CA ASN A 263 -8.27 15.55 3.35
C ASN A 263 -7.57 14.23 3.02
N TYR A 264 -6.23 14.18 3.14
CA TYR A 264 -5.45 12.96 2.95
C TYR A 264 -5.00 12.43 4.29
N GLY A 265 -4.89 11.10 4.38
CA GLY A 265 -4.51 10.47 5.62
C GLY A 265 -3.91 9.10 5.43
N LYS A 266 -4.17 8.26 6.41
CA LYS A 266 -3.59 6.93 6.56
C LYS A 266 -4.54 5.88 6.04
N TYR A 267 -4.08 5.11 5.05
CA TYR A 267 -4.84 4.06 4.41
C TYR A 267 -4.29 2.70 4.85
N ASN A 268 -5.21 1.78 5.22
CA ASN A 268 -4.88 0.42 5.63
C ASN A 268 -5.44 -0.57 4.62
N ILE A 269 -4.55 -1.39 4.05
CA ILE A 269 -4.89 -2.47 3.12
C ILE A 269 -4.75 -3.79 3.88
N TRP A 270 -5.86 -4.49 4.11
CA TRP A 270 -5.87 -5.70 4.92
C TRP A 270 -5.44 -6.92 4.11
N ILE A 271 -4.61 -7.77 4.70
CA ILE A 271 -4.18 -9.01 4.04
C ILE A 271 -5.24 -10.09 4.28
N ARG A 272 -5.74 -10.69 3.19
CA ARG A 272 -6.72 -11.78 3.16
C ARG A 272 -6.08 -13.03 2.56
N GLY A 273 -6.30 -14.17 3.19
CA GLY A 273 -5.74 -15.45 2.79
C GLY A 273 -4.36 -15.71 3.38
N GLY A 274 -3.93 -16.97 3.29
CA GLY A 274 -2.75 -17.47 3.97
C GLY A 274 -2.98 -17.76 5.45
N LEU A 275 -2.01 -18.48 6.03
CA LEU A 275 -2.02 -18.90 7.42
C LEU A 275 -1.34 -17.85 8.29
N LYS A 276 -1.92 -17.58 9.45
CA LYS A 276 -1.37 -16.67 10.45
C LYS A 276 -1.15 -17.42 11.75
N ILE A 277 -0.05 -17.07 12.42
CA ILE A 277 0.32 -17.59 13.74
C ILE A 277 0.48 -16.39 14.67
N ASP A 278 -0.28 -16.40 15.76
CA ASP A 278 -0.29 -15.38 16.81
C ASP A 278 -0.08 -16.04 18.18
N ILE A 279 0.47 -15.30 19.14
CA ILE A 279 0.68 -15.79 20.52
C ILE A 279 -0.20 -14.96 21.46
N SER A 280 -1.05 -15.62 22.23
CA SER A 280 -1.89 -14.98 23.24
C SER A 280 -1.60 -15.51 24.63
N ALA A 281 -2.00 -14.74 25.64
CA ALA A 281 -2.00 -15.16 27.03
C ALA A 281 -3.32 -14.78 27.69
N GLY A 282 -3.70 -15.49 28.74
CA GLY A 282 -4.93 -15.20 29.46
C GLY A 282 -5.30 -16.24 30.50
N VAL A 283 -6.60 -16.33 30.73
CA VAL A 283 -7.22 -17.09 31.81
C VAL A 283 -8.05 -18.23 31.24
N PHE A 284 -8.01 -19.36 31.92
CA PHE A 284 -8.64 -20.61 31.51
C PHE A 284 -9.37 -21.24 32.69
N LEU A 285 -10.46 -21.92 32.38
CA LEU A 285 -11.15 -22.86 33.26
C LEU A 285 -10.90 -24.26 32.70
N THR A 286 -10.40 -25.17 33.51
CA THR A 286 -10.08 -26.56 33.09
C THR A 286 -10.81 -27.55 33.98
N SER A 287 -11.36 -28.61 33.41
CA SER A 287 -11.95 -29.72 34.18
C SER A 287 -10.89 -30.71 34.67
N LEU A 288 -9.62 -30.52 34.31
CA LEU A 288 -8.50 -31.20 34.92
C LEU A 288 -8.09 -30.49 36.20
N TYR A 289 -8.59 -31.00 37.32
CA TYR A 289 -8.23 -30.56 38.66
C TYR A 289 -7.92 -31.77 39.53
N ASP A 290 -7.28 -31.54 40.68
CA ASP A 290 -7.01 -32.58 41.66
C ASP A 290 -8.24 -32.83 42.51
N GLU A 291 -8.62 -34.09 42.66
CA GLU A 291 -9.71 -34.40 43.57
C GLU A 291 -9.20 -34.29 45.01
N GLU A 292 -9.73 -33.33 45.75
CA GLU A 292 -9.49 -33.24 47.19
C GLU A 292 -10.54 -34.06 47.95
N PHE A 293 -10.06 -34.80 48.95
CA PHE A 293 -10.91 -35.63 49.79
C PHE A 293 -10.80 -35.21 51.25
N GLU A 294 -11.91 -35.28 51.98
CA GLU A 294 -12.00 -35.10 53.41
C GLU A 294 -12.34 -36.42 54.11
N LYS A 295 -11.92 -36.54 55.36
CA LYS A 295 -12.22 -37.68 56.22
C LYS A 295 -13.42 -37.35 57.07
N ARG A 296 -14.39 -38.26 57.16
CA ARG A 296 -15.53 -38.17 58.08
C ARG A 296 -15.51 -39.33 59.05
N ASP A 297 -15.79 -39.04 60.31
CA ASP A 297 -15.92 -40.06 61.34
C ASP A 297 -17.22 -40.83 61.15
N ILE A 298 -17.16 -42.15 61.32
CA ILE A 298 -18.32 -43.02 61.24
C ILE A 298 -18.84 -43.24 62.66
N PRO A 299 -20.12 -42.92 62.95
CA PRO A 299 -20.71 -43.18 64.25
C PRO A 299 -20.63 -44.68 64.60
N GLY A 300 -19.98 -45.01 65.71
CA GLY A 300 -19.85 -46.38 66.19
C GLY A 300 -18.59 -47.13 65.76
N ASN A 301 -17.71 -46.54 64.93
CA ASN A 301 -16.39 -47.11 64.63
C ASN A 301 -15.32 -46.01 64.51
N ALA A 302 -14.52 -45.83 65.56
CA ALA A 302 -13.50 -44.78 65.62
C ALA A 302 -12.28 -45.05 64.72
N GLU A 303 -12.04 -46.31 64.38
CA GLU A 303 -10.88 -46.78 63.59
C GLU A 303 -11.12 -46.61 62.08
N GLN A 304 -12.38 -46.57 61.65
CA GLN A 304 -12.73 -46.37 60.24
C GLN A 304 -13.07 -44.92 59.93
N LYS A 305 -12.53 -44.42 58.82
CA LYS A 305 -12.87 -43.10 58.28
C LYS A 305 -13.58 -43.26 56.94
N GLN A 306 -14.66 -42.52 56.75
CA GLN A 306 -15.31 -42.41 55.46
C GLN A 306 -14.59 -41.37 54.60
N ILE A 307 -14.27 -41.75 53.36
CA ILE A 307 -13.67 -40.84 52.38
C ILE A 307 -14.80 -40.09 51.65
N ALA A 308 -14.87 -38.77 51.84
CA ALA A 308 -15.82 -37.90 51.16
C ALA A 308 -15.10 -36.93 50.22
N LEU A 309 -15.68 -36.64 49.05
CA LEU A 309 -15.12 -35.64 48.14
C LEU A 309 -15.36 -34.23 48.72
N LYS A 310 -14.30 -33.44 48.83
CA LYS A 310 -14.39 -32.04 49.20
C LYS A 310 -14.99 -31.27 48.01
N LYS A 311 -16.19 -30.71 48.17
CA LYS A 311 -16.90 -30.02 47.06
C LYS A 311 -16.17 -28.73 46.67
N GLN A 312 -15.39 -28.78 45.60
CA GLN A 312 -14.65 -27.63 45.05
C GLN A 312 -15.12 -27.18 43.65
N GLY A 313 -16.24 -27.71 43.16
CA GLY A 313 -16.75 -27.44 41.81
C GLY A 313 -16.14 -28.37 40.75
N SER A 314 -16.52 -28.17 39.49
CA SER A 314 -16.11 -29.04 38.37
C SER A 314 -14.99 -28.47 37.50
N TYR A 315 -14.44 -27.31 37.87
CA TYR A 315 -13.43 -26.58 37.12
C TYR A 315 -12.43 -25.93 38.07
N ASP A 316 -11.17 -25.92 37.66
CA ASP A 316 -10.09 -25.17 38.29
C ASP A 316 -9.70 -23.97 37.41
N PHE A 317 -9.19 -22.93 38.06
CA PHE A 317 -8.72 -21.72 37.41
C PHE A 317 -7.26 -21.90 37.00
N ALA A 318 -6.94 -21.47 35.79
CA ALA A 318 -5.61 -21.52 35.25
C ALA A 318 -5.26 -20.25 34.47
N PHE A 319 -3.96 -19.99 34.36
CA PHE A 319 -3.41 -18.93 33.51
C PHE A 319 -2.38 -19.56 32.57
N GLY A 320 -2.20 -18.97 31.39
CA GLY A 320 -1.29 -19.57 30.43
C GLY A 320 -1.22 -18.82 29.11
N SER A 321 -0.58 -19.48 28.15
CA SER A 321 -0.35 -18.94 26.81
C SER A 321 -0.71 -19.95 25.74
N THR A 322 -1.27 -19.46 24.64
CA THR A 322 -1.61 -20.26 23.46
C THR A 322 -0.98 -19.69 22.21
N VAL A 323 -0.54 -20.60 21.34
CA VAL A 323 -0.23 -20.32 19.94
C VAL A 323 -1.51 -20.54 19.15
N ASN A 324 -1.97 -19.48 18.50
CA ASN A 324 -3.20 -19.43 17.74
C ASN A 324 -2.86 -19.49 16.25
N THR A 325 -3.50 -20.42 15.55
CA THR A 325 -3.38 -20.59 14.10
C THR A 325 -4.72 -20.34 13.45
N ASN A 326 -4.77 -19.38 12.53
CA ASN A 326 -5.99 -18.98 11.82
C ASN A 326 -5.72 -18.69 10.35
N PHE A 327 -6.76 -18.84 9.51
CA PHE A 327 -6.73 -18.33 8.15
C PHE A 327 -7.12 -16.85 8.16
N ARG A 328 -6.37 -16.00 7.44
CA ARG A 328 -6.68 -14.57 7.37
C ARG A 328 -7.97 -14.34 6.59
N TRP A 329 -9.04 -13.95 7.28
CA TRP A 329 -10.32 -13.60 6.66
C TRP A 329 -10.64 -12.12 6.91
N ASN A 330 -11.24 -11.43 5.94
CA ASN A 330 -11.66 -10.04 6.08
C ASN A 330 -12.98 -9.94 6.88
N SER A 331 -12.96 -10.48 8.10
CA SER A 331 -14.11 -10.60 9.01
C SER A 331 -13.74 -10.07 10.40
N TRP A 332 -14.73 -9.60 11.14
CA TRP A 332 -14.58 -9.24 12.55
C TRP A 332 -14.41 -10.45 13.46
N ILE A 333 -14.92 -11.61 13.03
CA ILE A 333 -14.85 -12.88 13.74
C ILE A 333 -14.07 -13.87 12.87
N GLN A 334 -13.05 -14.51 13.43
CA GLN A 334 -12.21 -15.48 12.73
C GLN A 334 -12.08 -16.77 13.53
N PRO A 335 -12.36 -17.94 12.93
CA PRO A 335 -12.10 -19.22 13.58
C PRO A 335 -10.61 -19.48 13.65
N GLN A 336 -10.21 -20.17 14.72
CA GLN A 336 -8.83 -20.54 14.96
C GLN A 336 -8.72 -21.94 15.56
N ILE A 337 -7.54 -22.52 15.38
CA ILE A 337 -7.06 -23.67 16.14
C ILE A 337 -5.97 -23.16 17.06
N ASN A 338 -6.01 -23.54 18.34
CA ASN A 338 -5.04 -23.13 19.33
C ASN A 338 -4.42 -24.34 20.03
N PHE A 339 -3.13 -24.21 20.34
CA PHE A 339 -2.44 -25.13 21.23
C PHE A 339 -1.65 -24.31 22.25
N GLY A 340 -1.45 -24.83 23.45
CA GLY A 340 -0.74 -24.05 24.47
C GLY A 340 -0.52 -24.77 25.77
N PHE A 341 -0.09 -23.98 26.74
CA PHE A 341 0.24 -24.44 28.08
C PHE A 341 -0.46 -23.57 29.10
N ILE A 342 -1.04 -24.20 30.11
CA ILE A 342 -1.70 -23.54 31.23
C ILE A 342 -1.15 -24.07 32.55
N PHE A 343 -1.15 -23.21 33.56
CA PHE A 343 -0.80 -23.51 34.93
C PHE A 343 -2.02 -23.26 35.81
N THR A 344 -2.43 -24.28 36.56
CA THR A 344 -3.51 -24.12 37.55
C THR A 344 -3.03 -23.41 38.81
N GLN A 345 -3.94 -23.07 39.73
CA GLN A 345 -3.59 -22.44 41.02
C GLN A 345 -2.58 -23.26 41.81
N ASN A 346 -2.65 -24.59 41.72
CA ASN A 346 -1.72 -25.53 42.35
C ASN A 346 -0.43 -25.75 41.54
N GLN A 347 -0.09 -24.82 40.63
CA GLN A 347 1.10 -24.84 39.78
C GLN A 347 1.22 -26.09 38.90
N LYS A 348 0.10 -26.77 38.60
CA LYS A 348 0.13 -27.94 37.73
C LYS A 348 0.13 -27.52 36.26
N PHE A 349 1.14 -28.02 35.56
CA PHE A 349 1.30 -27.84 34.13
C PHE A 349 0.30 -28.71 33.36
N GLN A 350 -0.41 -28.10 32.43
CA GLN A 350 -1.30 -28.80 31.50
C GLN A 350 -1.07 -28.31 30.07
N VAL A 351 -1.19 -29.23 29.12
CA VAL A 351 -1.17 -28.96 27.68
C VAL A 351 -2.62 -28.83 27.21
N ILE A 352 -2.91 -27.83 26.41
CA ILE A 352 -4.24 -27.60 25.83
C ILE A 352 -4.21 -27.62 24.32
N LEU A 353 -5.26 -28.17 23.72
CA LEU A 353 -5.51 -28.18 22.27
C LEU A 353 -6.99 -27.93 22.03
N GLY A 354 -7.33 -26.91 21.25
CA GLY A 354 -8.71 -26.53 21.06
C GLY A 354 -8.99 -25.70 19.82
N GLY A 355 -10.27 -25.42 19.64
CA GLY A 355 -10.77 -24.44 18.69
C GLY A 355 -11.06 -23.12 19.38
N GLY A 356 -11.30 -22.07 18.61
CA GLY A 356 -11.71 -20.80 19.17
C GLY A 356 -12.18 -19.80 18.12
N LEU A 357 -12.63 -18.65 18.61
CA LEU A 357 -13.00 -17.50 17.82
C LEU A 357 -12.17 -16.30 18.28
N ILE A 358 -11.50 -15.68 17.32
CA ILE A 358 -10.88 -14.37 17.47
C ILE A 358 -11.93 -13.31 17.17
N MET A 359 -12.10 -12.36 18.07
CA MET A 359 -12.99 -11.22 17.92
C MET A 359 -12.17 -9.93 17.88
N GLY A 360 -12.38 -9.13 16.84
CA GLY A 360 -11.70 -7.85 16.61
C GLY A 360 -10.58 -7.92 15.56
N ARG A 361 -10.35 -6.80 14.87
CA ARG A 361 -9.30 -6.70 13.82
C ARG A 361 -7.95 -6.25 14.35
N GLN A 362 -7.98 -5.26 15.26
CA GLN A 362 -6.78 -4.62 15.80
C GLN A 362 -6.41 -5.18 17.18
N GLU A 363 -7.37 -5.20 18.08
CA GLU A 363 -7.28 -5.86 19.38
C GLU A 363 -8.06 -7.16 19.30
N ARG A 364 -7.41 -8.26 19.68
CA ARG A 364 -7.94 -9.61 19.43
C ARG A 364 -8.18 -10.30 20.75
N TRP A 365 -9.44 -10.26 21.18
CA TRP A 365 -9.94 -11.13 22.23
C TRP A 365 -10.21 -12.49 21.62
N ILE A 366 -9.76 -13.53 22.30
CA ILE A 366 -9.82 -14.90 21.80
C ILE A 366 -10.59 -15.74 22.81
N LEU A 367 -11.74 -16.24 22.38
CA LEU A 367 -12.49 -17.25 23.10
C LEU A 367 -12.07 -18.62 22.58
N SER A 368 -11.67 -19.51 23.48
CA SER A 368 -11.13 -20.82 23.15
C SER A 368 -11.78 -21.90 23.99
N GLY A 369 -11.87 -23.10 23.43
CA GLY A 369 -12.31 -24.28 24.16
C GLY A 369 -11.86 -25.55 23.46
N GLY A 370 -11.65 -26.61 24.24
CA GLY A 370 -11.12 -27.84 23.70
C GLY A 370 -10.69 -28.81 24.78
N LEU A 371 -9.67 -29.59 24.47
CA LEU A 371 -9.13 -30.64 25.33
C LEU A 371 -7.98 -30.10 26.18
N SER A 372 -7.97 -30.45 27.46
CA SER A 372 -6.84 -30.28 28.35
C SER A 372 -6.23 -31.65 28.67
N MET A 373 -4.92 -31.69 28.81
CA MET A 373 -4.13 -32.90 29.06
C MET A 373 -3.12 -32.63 30.15
N GLY A 374 -3.06 -33.48 31.17
CA GLY A 374 -2.15 -33.27 32.28
C GLY A 374 -2.19 -34.39 33.32
N VAL A 375 -1.29 -34.28 34.28
CA VAL A 375 -1.23 -35.19 35.43
C VAL A 375 -2.04 -34.60 36.57
N VAL A 376 -2.96 -35.40 37.11
CA VAL A 376 -3.85 -35.02 38.21
C VAL A 376 -3.79 -36.07 39.32
N ASP A 377 -4.05 -35.66 40.55
CA ASP A 377 -4.11 -36.57 41.69
C ASP A 377 -5.50 -37.18 41.80
N ARG A 378 -5.56 -38.51 41.85
CA ARG A 378 -6.80 -39.29 42.00
C ARG A 378 -6.66 -40.29 43.13
N LEU A 379 -7.78 -40.74 43.64
CA LEU A 379 -7.82 -41.76 44.69
C LEU A 379 -7.11 -43.05 44.21
N ALA A 380 -6.28 -43.64 45.06
CA ALA A 380 -5.56 -44.87 44.76
C ALA A 380 -6.52 -46.05 44.49
N GLY A 381 -6.09 -47.00 43.66
CA GLY A 381 -6.86 -48.20 43.38
C GLY A 381 -7.18 -48.97 44.67
N GLY A 382 -8.44 -49.41 44.82
CA GLY A 382 -8.94 -50.09 46.03
C GLY A 382 -9.68 -49.18 47.01
N PHE A 383 -9.65 -47.86 46.80
CA PHE A 383 -10.40 -46.88 47.59
C PHE A 383 -11.52 -46.26 46.75
N GLU A 384 -12.71 -46.13 47.32
CA GLU A 384 -13.89 -45.56 46.67
C GLU A 384 -14.55 -44.48 47.52
N LYS A 385 -15.24 -43.54 46.85
CA LYS A 385 -15.95 -42.44 47.50
C LYS A 385 -17.13 -43.00 48.31
N GLY A 386 -17.29 -42.54 49.55
CA GLY A 386 -18.39 -42.94 50.43
C GLY A 386 -18.17 -44.26 51.18
N GLN A 387 -17.10 -45.00 50.88
CA GLN A 387 -16.73 -46.22 51.60
C GLN A 387 -15.87 -45.91 52.84
N ALA A 388 -15.89 -46.84 53.79
CA ALA A 388 -15.17 -46.78 55.05
C ALA A 388 -13.86 -47.56 54.96
N TYR A 389 -12.75 -46.93 55.32
CA TYR A 389 -11.43 -47.57 55.31
C TYR A 389 -10.68 -47.31 56.61
N ASP A 390 -9.84 -48.26 57.01
CA ASP A 390 -8.76 -48.02 57.97
C ASP A 390 -7.59 -47.38 57.21
N LEU A 391 -7.30 -46.12 57.53
CA LEU A 391 -6.23 -45.34 56.90
C LEU A 391 -4.88 -45.49 57.62
N GLY A 392 -4.80 -46.40 58.61
CA GLY A 392 -3.63 -46.67 59.42
C GLY A 392 -3.18 -45.47 60.25
N ALA A 393 -2.00 -45.59 60.87
CA ALA A 393 -1.45 -44.58 61.79
C ALA A 393 -1.17 -43.21 61.12
N SER A 394 -0.96 -43.18 59.80
CA SER A 394 -0.74 -41.92 59.06
C SER A 394 -2.05 -41.13 58.86
N GLY A 395 -3.18 -41.83 58.80
CA GLY A 395 -4.48 -41.25 58.47
C GLY A 395 -4.52 -40.50 57.13
N GLN A 396 -3.56 -40.72 56.22
CA GLN A 396 -3.51 -40.04 54.93
C GLN A 396 -4.38 -40.78 53.90
N ILE A 397 -5.13 -40.02 53.11
CA ILE A 397 -5.91 -40.58 52.00
C ILE A 397 -4.92 -40.91 50.87
N PRO A 398 -4.80 -42.17 50.44
CA PRO A 398 -3.84 -42.56 49.42
C PRO A 398 -4.25 -42.02 48.06
N MET A 399 -3.40 -41.17 47.49
CA MET A 399 -3.60 -40.54 46.18
C MET A 399 -2.49 -40.96 45.22
N VAL A 400 -2.85 -41.18 43.95
CA VAL A 400 -1.93 -41.55 42.87
C VAL A 400 -2.01 -40.53 41.74
N LYS A 401 -0.85 -40.21 41.17
CA LYS A 401 -0.73 -39.36 39.98
C LYS A 401 -1.19 -40.14 38.77
N GLN A 402 -2.19 -39.62 38.06
CA GLN A 402 -2.71 -40.21 36.83
C GLN A 402 -2.71 -39.19 35.70
N PHE A 403 -2.31 -39.60 34.50
CA PHE A 403 -2.50 -38.79 33.30
C PHE A 403 -3.97 -38.87 32.87
N LYS A 404 -4.60 -37.71 32.70
CA LYS A 404 -6.01 -37.61 32.33
C LYS A 404 -6.22 -36.57 31.23
N PHE A 405 -7.33 -36.75 30.55
CA PHE A 405 -7.89 -35.79 29.60
C PHE A 405 -9.08 -35.11 30.25
N GLY A 406 -9.22 -33.82 29.99
CA GLY A 406 -10.39 -33.04 30.34
C GLY A 406 -10.69 -32.04 29.23
N HIS A 407 -11.44 -31.02 29.58
CA HIS A 407 -11.83 -29.94 28.69
C HIS A 407 -11.52 -28.59 29.33
N PHE A 408 -11.32 -27.59 28.49
CA PHE A 408 -11.08 -26.23 28.94
C PHE A 408 -11.94 -25.23 28.20
N ILE A 409 -12.13 -24.07 28.83
CA ILE A 409 -12.68 -22.85 28.24
C ILE A 409 -11.74 -21.72 28.64
N GLY A 410 -11.32 -20.89 27.69
CA GLY A 410 -10.35 -19.82 27.94
C GLY A 410 -10.68 -18.52 27.24
N ILE A 411 -10.36 -17.42 27.90
CA ILE A 411 -10.36 -16.07 27.34
C ILE A 411 -8.92 -15.59 27.33
N THR A 412 -8.38 -15.33 26.14
CA THR A 412 -7.01 -14.85 25.98
C THR A 412 -6.97 -13.55 25.18
N TYR A 413 -5.92 -12.77 25.38
CA TYR A 413 -5.65 -11.55 24.64
C TYR A 413 -4.38 -11.73 23.81
N ASN A 414 -4.44 -11.39 22.53
CA ASN A 414 -3.29 -11.50 21.64
C ASN A 414 -2.19 -10.51 22.05
N LEU A 415 -0.98 -11.00 22.31
CA LEU A 415 0.15 -10.18 22.73
C LEU A 415 0.83 -9.48 21.55
N SER A 416 0.60 -9.95 20.31
CA SER A 416 1.05 -9.26 19.11
C SER A 416 0.12 -8.09 18.77
N LYS A 417 0.65 -6.86 18.77
CA LYS A 417 -0.02 -5.72 18.13
C LYS A 417 -0.19 -6.00 16.64
N VAL A 418 -1.13 -5.30 16.00
CA VAL A 418 -1.28 -5.32 14.53
C VAL A 418 0.07 -5.05 13.90
N ASN A 419 0.60 -6.05 13.21
CA ASN A 419 1.87 -5.89 12.53
C ASN A 419 1.59 -5.27 11.15
N ALA A 420 1.58 -3.94 11.10
CA ALA A 420 1.43 -3.19 9.87
C ALA A 420 2.79 -2.86 9.28
N VAL A 421 2.94 -3.04 7.97
CA VAL A 421 4.14 -2.61 7.24
C VAL A 421 3.78 -1.40 6.40
N SER A 422 4.48 -0.29 6.62
CA SER A 422 4.39 0.88 5.75
C SER A 422 4.91 0.51 4.36
N LEU A 423 4.23 0.93 3.29
CA LEU A 423 4.53 0.69 1.86
C LEU A 423 5.82 1.39 1.35
N LYS A 424 6.68 1.90 2.25
CA LYS A 424 8.00 2.49 1.91
C LYS A 424 8.84 1.68 0.94
#